data_AF-A0A8T7DX40-F1
#
_entry.id   AF-A0A8T7DX40-F1
#
_cell.length_a   1.000
_cell.length_b   1.000
_cell.length_c   1.000
_cell.angle_alpha   90.00
_cell.angle_beta   90.00
_cell.angle_gamma   90.00
#
_symmetry.space_group_name_H-M   'P 1'
#
loop_
_entity.id
_entity.type
_entity.pdbx_description
1 polymer ?
#
loop_
_entity_poly.entity_id
_entity_poly.type
_entity_poly.pdbx_seq_one_letter_code
_entity_poly.pdbx_strand_id
1 'polypeptide(L)'
;MSLSVGRRLSIRSMIYVAGESIPFFWPMRNFIHHNPLHGLEDLPFEQAVQEGRRLFHGRVFLRRPDYQRYIEQGKVDSDDLSAQVAAFVAERETIPGIDLQQCLMALLTQTENKVVFKRSIASVADIQALVNGLPLPAEKEFTPGNLVQYLRHELLGDRPVYDAIDALYGTGIASELDELVIKSCLDFFDEGQSVWSMPGRKRGFFRAWREVANRNIRLYLRGMHIKDILAVDDTPEGVIAHVMNTLGIPEDRWVHYFTRELAQLHGWTGFIRWRWNAKNYHWSKTYPADLTDLVAVRLTFALALLSKRGRKNIATSTFTLEQAIENKTMETYLRYELFGKRIVPAMAKSVEQALARGKDSQIEKVFHKYIEFKRQHEAGVQANRLLTLAARVDQVEALRS
;
A
#
# COMPACT_ATOMS: atom_id res chain seq x y z
N MET A 1 5.61 1.43 -33.64
CA MET A 1 4.47 0.85 -34.36
C MET A 1 3.23 1.19 -33.58
N SER A 2 2.21 1.81 -34.18
CA SER A 2 0.99 2.16 -33.46
C SER A 2 0.26 0.89 -33.02
N LEU A 3 -0.27 0.87 -31.79
CA LEU A 3 -1.07 -0.25 -31.30
C LEU A 3 -2.28 -0.53 -32.21
N SER A 4 -2.65 -1.81 -32.33
CA SER A 4 -3.89 -2.20 -33.02
C SER A 4 -5.12 -1.62 -32.31
N VAL A 5 -6.22 -1.42 -33.06
CA VAL A 5 -7.50 -0.94 -32.49
C VAL A 5 -7.98 -1.86 -31.36
N GLY A 6 -7.92 -3.18 -31.58
CA GLY A 6 -8.30 -4.17 -30.56
C GLY A 6 -7.47 -4.04 -29.28
N ARG A 7 -6.16 -3.80 -29.40
CA ARG A 7 -5.30 -3.60 -28.22
C ARG A 7 -5.65 -2.32 -27.46
N ARG A 8 -5.91 -1.22 -28.16
CA ARG A 8 -6.32 0.05 -27.53
C ARG A 8 -7.64 -0.10 -26.77
N LEU A 9 -8.63 -0.76 -27.37
CA LEU A 9 -9.91 -1.04 -26.72
C LEU A 9 -9.73 -1.93 -25.48
N SER A 10 -8.89 -2.97 -25.56
CA SER A 10 -8.58 -3.83 -24.41
C SER A 10 -8.02 -3.03 -23.22
N ILE A 11 -7.04 -2.14 -23.47
CA ILE A 11 -6.45 -1.29 -22.42
C ILE A 11 -7.50 -0.35 -21.80
N ARG A 12 -8.37 0.26 -22.62
CA ARG A 12 -9.47 1.08 -22.12
C ARG A 12 -10.41 0.29 -21.23
N SER A 13 -10.79 -0.92 -21.64
CA SER A 13 -11.64 -1.82 -20.83
C SER A 13 -10.99 -2.20 -19.51
N MET A 14 -9.69 -2.54 -19.52
CA MET A 14 -8.94 -2.84 -18.28
C MET A 14 -8.94 -1.65 -17.31
N ILE A 15 -8.76 -0.43 -17.81
CA ILE A 15 -8.78 0.79 -16.98
C ILE A 15 -10.19 1.10 -16.47
N TYR A 16 -11.21 0.85 -17.28
CA TYR A 16 -12.60 1.01 -16.86
C TYR A 16 -12.91 0.07 -15.68
N VAL A 17 -12.58 -1.22 -15.80
CA VAL A 17 -12.73 -2.23 -14.73
C VAL A 17 -11.91 -1.84 -13.49
N ALA A 18 -10.64 -1.45 -13.68
CA ALA A 18 -9.77 -1.02 -12.58
C ALA A 18 -10.33 0.18 -11.80
N GLY A 19 -11.13 1.03 -12.44
CA GLY A 19 -11.77 2.18 -11.80
C GLY A 19 -13.03 1.84 -11.01
N GLU A 20 -13.64 0.66 -11.18
CA GLU A 20 -14.97 0.33 -10.63
C GLU A 20 -15.04 0.46 -9.11
N SER A 21 -14.00 -0.01 -8.43
CA SER A 21 -13.84 0.05 -6.97
C SER A 21 -13.76 1.48 -6.40
N ILE A 22 -13.60 2.52 -7.24
CA ILE A 22 -13.37 3.89 -6.77
C ILE A 22 -14.64 4.73 -6.88
N PRO A 23 -15.24 5.19 -5.77
CA PRO A 23 -16.46 6.00 -5.82
C PRO A 23 -16.27 7.29 -6.65
N PHE A 24 -17.31 7.71 -7.39
CA PHE A 24 -17.24 8.84 -8.32
C PHE A 24 -18.29 9.92 -8.02
N PHE A 25 -18.29 10.44 -6.79
CA PHE A 25 -19.29 11.40 -6.34
C PHE A 25 -18.75 12.85 -6.35
N TRP A 26 -19.39 13.72 -7.13
CA TRP A 26 -19.11 15.16 -7.21
C TRP A 26 -20.38 15.92 -7.67
N PRO A 27 -20.58 17.23 -7.36
CA PRO A 27 -19.83 18.07 -6.43
C PRO A 27 -20.15 17.75 -4.97
N MET A 28 -19.18 17.91 -4.07
CA MET A 28 -19.36 17.69 -2.61
C MET A 28 -20.17 18.81 -1.91
N ARG A 29 -21.20 19.35 -2.57
CA ARG A 29 -22.01 20.47 -2.06
C ARG A 29 -23.18 20.01 -1.18
N ASN A 30 -23.54 18.73 -1.24
CA ASN A 30 -24.61 18.15 -0.42
C ASN A 30 -24.02 17.17 0.60
N PHE A 31 -24.68 17.01 1.74
CA PHE A 31 -24.31 16.01 2.76
C PHE A 31 -24.28 14.61 2.12
N ILE A 32 -23.08 14.03 2.04
CA ILE A 32 -22.85 12.70 1.46
C ILE A 32 -23.08 11.67 2.56
N HIS A 33 -24.21 10.97 2.50
CA HIS A 33 -24.55 9.84 3.39
C HIS A 33 -24.05 8.49 2.82
N HIS A 34 -23.14 8.51 1.84
CA HIS A 34 -22.82 7.33 1.03
C HIS A 34 -21.73 6.43 1.63
N ASN A 35 -21.86 5.15 1.29
CA ASN A 35 -21.03 4.04 1.74
C ASN A 35 -19.56 4.23 1.30
N PRO A 36 -18.60 4.34 2.24
CA PRO A 36 -17.17 4.38 1.93
C PRO A 36 -16.64 3.13 1.21
N LEU A 37 -17.43 2.05 1.18
CA LEU A 37 -17.12 0.78 0.51
C LEU A 37 -17.83 0.66 -0.86
N HIS A 38 -18.16 1.77 -1.50
CA HIS A 38 -18.78 1.74 -2.83
C HIS A 38 -17.89 1.03 -3.86
N GLY A 39 -18.48 0.14 -4.66
CA GLY A 39 -17.79 -0.77 -5.57
C GLY A 39 -17.28 -2.06 -4.91
N LEU A 40 -17.54 -2.26 -3.62
CA LEU A 40 -17.18 -3.45 -2.83
C LEU A 40 -18.41 -4.09 -2.18
N GLU A 41 -19.63 -3.68 -2.56
CA GLU A 41 -20.89 -4.13 -1.95
C GLU A 41 -21.18 -5.61 -2.18
N ASP A 42 -20.60 -6.21 -3.22
CA ASP A 42 -20.74 -7.64 -3.51
C ASP A 42 -19.90 -8.51 -2.57
N LEU A 43 -19.02 -7.91 -1.75
CA LEU A 43 -18.20 -8.62 -0.78
C LEU A 43 -18.87 -8.63 0.61
N PRO A 44 -18.70 -9.70 1.41
CA PRO A 44 -19.05 -9.67 2.83
C PRO A 44 -18.38 -8.49 3.53
N PHE A 45 -19.07 -7.85 4.49
CA PHE A 45 -18.60 -6.61 5.14
C PHE A 45 -17.13 -6.69 5.60
N GLU A 46 -16.74 -7.79 6.25
CA GLU A 46 -15.36 -8.01 6.71
C GLU A 46 -14.33 -8.01 5.56
N GLN A 47 -14.68 -8.59 4.41
CA GLN A 47 -13.81 -8.61 3.24
C GLN A 47 -13.77 -7.24 2.55
N ALA A 48 -14.94 -6.62 2.38
CA ALA A 48 -15.08 -5.29 1.81
C ALA A 48 -14.23 -4.26 2.57
N VAL A 49 -14.23 -4.30 3.91
CA VAL A 49 -13.42 -3.38 4.69
C VAL A 49 -11.92 -3.64 4.60
N GLN A 50 -11.48 -4.91 4.51
CA GLN A 50 -10.05 -5.21 4.33
C GLN A 50 -9.58 -4.72 2.96
N GLU A 51 -10.41 -4.89 1.92
CA GLU A 51 -10.11 -4.41 0.58
C GLU A 51 -10.12 -2.88 0.51
N GLY A 52 -11.11 -2.22 1.11
CA GLY A 52 -11.16 -0.76 1.23
C GLY A 52 -9.94 -0.19 1.98
N ARG A 53 -9.51 -0.84 3.06
CA ARG A 53 -8.25 -0.49 3.75
C ARG A 53 -7.05 -0.62 2.84
N ARG A 54 -6.97 -1.71 2.08
CA ARG A 54 -5.85 -2.00 1.19
C ARG A 54 -5.76 -0.92 0.12
N LEU A 55 -6.87 -0.60 -0.54
CA LEU A 55 -6.94 0.35 -1.65
C LEU A 55 -6.80 1.80 -1.22
N PHE A 56 -7.58 2.24 -0.24
CA PHE A 56 -7.70 3.66 0.11
C PHE A 56 -6.80 4.09 1.27
N HIS A 57 -6.05 3.15 1.87
CA HIS A 57 -5.17 3.41 3.00
C HIS A 57 -5.87 4.03 4.22
N GLY A 58 -7.20 3.91 4.27
CA GLY A 58 -8.07 4.44 5.31
C GLY A 58 -8.12 3.54 6.54
N ARG A 59 -8.48 4.13 7.68
CA ARG A 59 -8.77 3.36 8.88
C ARG A 59 -10.24 2.90 8.83
N VAL A 60 -10.43 1.59 8.83
CA VAL A 60 -11.76 0.96 8.77
C VAL A 60 -12.54 1.10 10.07
N PHE A 61 -11.90 0.77 11.19
CA PHE A 61 -12.52 0.77 12.51
C PHE A 61 -11.94 1.90 13.34
N LEU A 62 -12.70 2.38 14.34
CA LEU A 62 -12.14 3.31 15.31
C LEU A 62 -10.97 2.65 16.06
N ARG A 63 -10.10 3.46 16.67
CA ARG A 63 -9.06 2.86 17.52
C ARG A 63 -9.74 2.32 18.78
N ARG A 64 -9.14 1.29 19.38
CA ARG A 64 -9.68 0.69 20.59
C ARG A 64 -9.93 1.70 21.73
N PRO A 65 -9.05 2.69 22.01
CA PRO A 65 -9.32 3.73 23.00
C PRO A 65 -10.57 4.56 22.69
N ASP A 66 -10.92 4.74 21.41
CA ASP A 66 -12.11 5.49 21.02
C ASP A 66 -13.39 4.70 21.39
N TYR A 67 -13.39 3.36 21.23
CA TYR A 67 -14.48 2.48 21.69
C TYR A 67 -14.56 2.40 23.22
N GLN A 68 -13.41 2.25 23.91
CA GLN A 68 -13.35 2.20 25.37
C GLN A 68 -13.92 3.48 26.00
N ARG A 69 -13.59 4.65 25.43
CA ARG A 69 -14.19 5.92 25.83
C ARG A 69 -15.70 5.96 25.61
N TYR A 70 -16.25 5.31 24.59
CA TYR A 70 -17.71 5.23 24.41
C TYR A 70 -18.38 4.32 25.43
N ILE A 71 -17.71 3.24 25.84
CA ILE A 71 -18.15 2.40 26.96
C ILE A 71 -18.17 3.21 28.25
N GLU A 72 -17.09 3.93 28.57
CA GLU A 72 -17.01 4.81 29.74
C GLU A 72 -18.09 5.92 29.75
N GLN A 73 -18.51 6.37 28.57
CA GLN A 73 -19.59 7.36 28.39
C GLN A 73 -21.01 6.75 28.45
N GLY A 74 -21.15 5.44 28.63
CA GLY A 74 -22.44 4.75 28.59
C GLY A 74 -23.11 4.75 27.21
N LYS A 75 -22.35 4.97 26.13
CA LYS A 75 -22.85 4.92 24.74
C LYS A 75 -22.87 3.50 24.16
N VAL A 76 -22.26 2.56 24.86
CA VAL A 76 -22.24 1.14 24.51
C VAL A 76 -22.85 0.40 25.69
N ASP A 77 -23.88 -0.39 25.42
CA ASP A 77 -24.46 -1.27 26.42
C ASP A 77 -23.45 -2.38 26.77
N SER A 78 -23.02 -2.40 28.02
CA SER A 78 -21.99 -3.33 28.48
C SER A 78 -22.53 -4.74 28.69
N ASP A 79 -23.82 -4.86 29.01
CA ASP A 79 -24.48 -6.14 29.22
C ASP A 79 -24.72 -6.82 27.87
N ASP A 80 -25.19 -6.07 26.87
CA ASP A 80 -25.31 -6.55 25.49
C ASP A 80 -23.93 -6.96 24.93
N LEU A 81 -22.89 -6.13 25.12
CA LEU A 81 -21.53 -6.49 24.70
C LEU A 81 -21.06 -7.81 25.33
N SER A 82 -21.27 -7.99 26.64
CA SER A 82 -20.91 -9.22 27.34
C SER A 82 -21.69 -10.43 26.79
N ALA A 83 -23.00 -10.27 26.54
CA ALA A 83 -23.84 -11.31 25.97
C ALA A 83 -23.39 -11.72 24.55
N GLN A 84 -23.05 -10.75 23.70
CA GLN A 84 -22.53 -11.00 22.35
C GLN A 84 -21.18 -11.72 22.39
N VAL A 85 -20.28 -11.34 23.32
CA VAL A 85 -19.02 -12.06 23.52
C VAL A 85 -19.26 -13.50 24.01
N ALA A 86 -20.20 -13.71 24.93
CA ALA A 86 -20.57 -15.04 25.40
C ALA A 86 -21.08 -15.93 24.26
N ALA A 87 -21.99 -15.40 23.42
CA ALA A 87 -22.49 -16.11 22.24
C ALA A 87 -21.37 -16.44 21.24
N PHE A 88 -20.47 -15.49 20.99
CA PHE A 88 -19.30 -15.69 20.12
C PHE A 88 -18.35 -16.78 20.64
N VAL A 89 -18.15 -16.86 21.95
CA VAL A 89 -17.31 -17.87 22.60
C VAL A 89 -17.96 -19.26 22.58
N ALA A 90 -19.29 -19.35 22.73
CA ALA A 90 -20.02 -20.62 22.76
C ALA A 90 -19.88 -21.45 21.47
N GLU A 91 -19.62 -20.78 20.33
CA GLU A 91 -19.41 -21.43 19.03
C GLU A 91 -17.95 -21.86 18.78
N ARG A 92 -17.05 -21.69 19.75
CA ARG A 92 -15.61 -21.91 19.60
C ARG A 92 -15.08 -23.01 20.51
N GLU A 93 -13.97 -23.60 20.09
CA GLU A 93 -13.26 -24.59 20.89
C GLU A 93 -12.82 -23.97 22.23
N THR A 94 -13.14 -24.67 23.32
CA THR A 94 -12.72 -24.28 24.67
C THR A 94 -11.22 -24.54 24.82
N ILE A 95 -10.50 -23.56 25.37
CA ILE A 95 -9.10 -23.71 25.72
C ILE A 95 -9.04 -24.12 27.21
N PRO A 96 -8.52 -25.31 27.55
CA PRO A 96 -8.45 -25.77 28.94
C PRO A 96 -7.78 -24.74 29.85
N GLY A 97 -8.40 -24.45 30.99
CA GLY A 97 -7.89 -23.50 31.98
C GLY A 97 -8.09 -22.01 31.64
N ILE A 98 -8.48 -21.67 30.40
CA ILE A 98 -8.68 -20.29 29.96
C ILE A 98 -10.18 -19.96 29.89
N ASP A 99 -10.61 -18.97 30.65
CA ASP A 99 -11.91 -18.32 30.44
C ASP A 99 -11.76 -17.29 29.31
N LEU A 100 -12.15 -17.74 28.11
CA LEU A 100 -12.06 -16.96 26.89
C LEU A 100 -13.00 -15.75 26.89
N GLN A 101 -14.17 -15.84 27.52
CA GLN A 101 -15.09 -14.71 27.61
C GLN A 101 -14.46 -13.59 28.43
N GLN A 102 -13.91 -13.90 29.61
CA GLN A 102 -13.24 -12.92 30.45
C GLN A 102 -12.02 -12.30 29.75
N CYS A 103 -11.21 -13.13 29.05
CA CYS A 103 -10.08 -12.65 28.25
C CYS A 103 -10.51 -11.68 27.14
N LEU A 104 -11.56 -12.02 26.38
CA LEU A 104 -12.07 -11.16 25.30
C LEU A 104 -12.67 -9.86 25.85
N MET A 105 -13.38 -9.92 26.98
CA MET A 105 -13.89 -8.73 27.65
C MET A 105 -12.75 -7.81 28.10
N ALA A 106 -11.72 -8.33 28.76
CA ALA A 106 -10.55 -7.54 29.14
C ALA A 106 -9.78 -6.99 27.92
N LEU A 107 -9.72 -7.76 26.84
CA LEU A 107 -9.11 -7.33 25.58
C LEU A 107 -9.86 -6.15 24.97
N LEU A 108 -11.20 -6.21 24.92
CA LEU A 108 -12.04 -5.17 24.30
C LEU A 108 -12.14 -3.91 25.17
N THR A 109 -12.22 -4.07 26.48
CA THR A 109 -12.58 -2.99 27.42
C THR A 109 -11.39 -2.40 28.16
N GLN A 110 -10.31 -3.16 28.40
CA GLN A 110 -9.21 -2.73 29.29
C GLN A 110 -7.82 -2.75 28.65
N THR A 111 -7.72 -3.17 27.38
CA THR A 111 -6.43 -3.35 26.71
C THR A 111 -6.33 -2.46 25.49
N GLU A 112 -5.69 -1.29 25.60
CA GLU A 112 -5.56 -0.32 24.50
C GLU A 112 -4.74 -0.85 23.32
N ASN A 113 -3.64 -1.53 23.62
CA ASN A 113 -2.67 -1.99 22.63
C ASN A 113 -3.06 -3.36 22.07
N LYS A 114 -2.76 -3.59 20.79
CA LYS A 114 -2.97 -4.91 20.17
C LYS A 114 -2.09 -5.96 20.84
N VAL A 115 -2.70 -7.02 21.37
CA VAL A 115 -1.96 -8.14 21.96
C VAL A 115 -1.22 -8.93 20.88
N VAL A 116 -1.90 -9.24 19.78
CA VAL A 116 -1.33 -9.94 18.62
C VAL A 116 -1.09 -8.97 17.46
N PHE A 117 0.04 -9.11 16.77
CA PHE A 117 0.38 -8.34 15.58
C PHE A 117 1.00 -9.25 14.51
N LYS A 118 1.06 -8.79 13.25
CA LYS A 118 1.72 -9.52 12.16
C LYS A 118 3.21 -9.60 12.49
N ARG A 119 3.64 -10.80 12.87
CA ARG A 119 5.05 -11.17 13.05
C ARG A 119 5.65 -11.58 11.72
N SER A 120 6.96 -11.41 11.58
CA SER A 120 7.67 -11.79 10.36
C SER A 120 8.70 -12.88 10.59
N ILE A 121 9.25 -12.99 11.80
CA ILE A 121 10.30 -13.94 12.15
C ILE A 121 9.89 -14.82 13.34
N ALA A 122 9.31 -14.25 14.39
CA ALA A 122 9.00 -15.00 15.61
C ALA A 122 7.85 -16.02 15.40
N SER A 123 8.11 -17.27 15.76
CA SER A 123 7.14 -18.36 15.73
C SER A 123 6.22 -18.35 16.95
N VAL A 124 5.18 -19.20 16.96
CA VAL A 124 4.35 -19.42 18.15
C VAL A 124 5.15 -20.11 19.26
N ALA A 125 6.04 -21.04 18.91
CA ALA A 125 6.92 -21.71 19.86
C ALA A 125 7.86 -20.72 20.59
N ASP A 126 8.33 -19.69 19.89
CA ASP A 126 9.15 -18.62 20.49
C ASP A 126 8.38 -17.85 21.57
N ILE A 127 7.11 -17.55 21.30
CA ILE A 127 6.25 -16.85 22.27
C ILE A 127 5.99 -17.76 23.47
N GLN A 128 5.64 -19.02 23.23
CA GLN A 128 5.36 -19.98 24.29
C GLN A 128 6.56 -20.16 25.22
N ALA A 129 7.78 -20.28 24.65
CA ALA A 129 9.00 -20.35 25.44
C ALA A 129 9.14 -19.12 26.36
N LEU A 130 8.97 -17.91 25.84
CA LEU A 130 9.10 -16.68 26.63
C LEU A 130 7.97 -16.49 27.66
N VAL A 131 6.73 -16.91 27.35
CA VAL A 131 5.61 -16.94 28.31
C VAL A 131 5.95 -17.84 29.52
N ASN A 132 6.65 -18.94 29.25
CA ASN A 132 7.09 -19.92 30.25
C ASN A 132 8.44 -19.57 30.91
N GLY A 133 9.03 -18.41 30.59
CA GLY A 133 10.33 -18.01 31.14
C GLY A 133 11.51 -18.85 30.65
N LEU A 134 11.33 -19.58 29.55
CA LEU A 134 12.35 -20.42 28.92
C LEU A 134 13.12 -19.67 27.84
N PRO A 135 14.38 -20.07 27.55
CA PRO A 135 15.10 -19.54 26.39
C PRO A 135 14.39 -19.91 25.08
N LEU A 136 14.62 -19.11 24.05
CA LEU A 136 14.07 -19.40 22.72
C LEU A 136 14.55 -20.78 22.22
N PRO A 137 13.68 -21.58 21.59
CA PRO A 137 14.05 -22.88 21.07
C PRO A 137 15.12 -22.77 19.97
N ALA A 138 15.94 -23.81 19.83
CA ALA A 138 16.92 -23.92 18.74
C ALA A 138 16.21 -23.78 17.38
N GLU A 139 16.81 -22.99 16.50
CA GLU A 139 16.16 -22.48 15.29
C GLU A 139 15.97 -23.59 14.22
N LYS A 140 14.88 -23.50 13.44
CA LYS A 140 14.93 -23.91 12.03
C LYS A 140 15.42 -22.69 11.26
N GLU A 141 16.71 -22.68 10.89
CA GLU A 141 17.35 -21.54 10.22
C GLU A 141 16.41 -20.84 9.23
N PHE A 142 16.31 -19.52 9.33
CA PHE A 142 15.67 -18.72 8.30
C PHE A 142 16.46 -18.82 6.99
N THR A 143 16.07 -19.79 6.14
CA THR A 143 16.81 -20.08 4.91
C THR A 143 16.67 -18.94 3.90
N PRO A 144 17.71 -18.65 3.10
CA PRO A 144 17.62 -17.67 2.02
C PRO A 144 16.45 -17.93 1.05
N GLY A 145 16.09 -19.20 0.81
CA GLY A 145 14.96 -19.58 -0.05
C GLY A 145 13.61 -19.07 0.47
N ASN A 146 13.34 -19.22 1.77
CA ASN A 146 12.12 -18.69 2.38
C ASN A 146 12.08 -17.15 2.31
N LEU A 147 13.24 -16.50 2.46
CA LEU A 147 13.34 -15.06 2.41
C LEU A 147 13.08 -14.50 1.01
N VAL A 148 13.61 -15.15 -0.02
CA VAL A 148 13.35 -14.78 -1.42
C VAL A 148 11.85 -14.86 -1.72
N GLN A 149 11.18 -15.94 -1.33
CA GLN A 149 9.74 -16.08 -1.54
C GLN A 149 8.93 -14.99 -0.80
N TYR A 150 9.30 -14.70 0.45
CA TYR A 150 8.70 -13.62 1.21
C TYR A 150 8.87 -12.26 0.53
N LEU A 151 10.09 -11.92 0.11
CA LEU A 151 10.38 -10.66 -0.58
C LEU A 151 9.66 -10.55 -1.92
N ARG A 152 9.57 -11.63 -2.70
CA ARG A 152 8.78 -11.67 -3.94
C ARG A 152 7.31 -11.34 -3.67
N HIS A 153 6.72 -11.96 -2.67
CA HIS A 153 5.33 -11.70 -2.30
C HIS A 153 5.10 -10.23 -1.91
N GLU A 154 6.00 -9.66 -1.11
CA GLU A 154 5.84 -8.30 -0.55
C GLU A 154 6.26 -7.17 -1.53
N LEU A 155 7.16 -7.45 -2.49
CA LEU A 155 7.73 -6.44 -3.40
C LEU A 155 7.25 -6.56 -4.85
N LEU A 156 6.89 -7.76 -5.32
CA LEU A 156 6.53 -8.04 -6.72
C LEU A 156 5.06 -8.49 -6.90
N GLY A 157 4.24 -8.37 -5.86
CA GLY A 157 2.79 -8.56 -5.94
C GLY A 157 2.10 -7.44 -6.72
N ASP A 158 0.84 -7.15 -6.38
CA ASP A 158 0.00 -6.19 -7.12
C ASP A 158 0.39 -4.71 -6.92
N ARG A 159 1.57 -4.42 -6.36
CA ARG A 159 1.98 -3.06 -6.02
C ARG A 159 2.68 -2.36 -7.19
N PRO A 160 2.55 -1.03 -7.31
CA PRO A 160 3.36 -0.26 -8.24
C PRO A 160 4.86 -0.41 -8.00
N VAL A 161 5.65 -0.42 -9.08
CA VAL A 161 7.11 -0.60 -9.01
C VAL A 161 7.75 0.50 -8.17
N TYR A 162 7.33 1.75 -8.35
CA TYR A 162 7.86 2.87 -7.56
C TYR A 162 7.60 2.73 -6.07
N ASP A 163 6.51 2.09 -5.67
CA ASP A 163 6.16 1.87 -4.27
C ASP A 163 7.05 0.77 -3.65
N ALA A 164 7.37 -0.28 -4.42
CA ALA A 164 8.40 -1.24 -4.02
C ALA A 164 9.78 -0.59 -3.87
N ILE A 165 10.16 0.30 -4.78
CA ILE A 165 11.42 1.05 -4.71
C ILE A 165 11.45 2.01 -3.52
N ASP A 166 10.36 2.72 -3.23
CA ASP A 166 10.26 3.54 -2.03
C ASP A 166 10.42 2.70 -0.75
N ALA A 167 9.83 1.49 -0.71
CA ALA A 167 9.98 0.57 0.41
C ALA A 167 11.40 0.00 0.59
N LEU A 168 12.25 0.05 -0.45
CA LEU A 168 13.63 -0.45 -0.42
C LEU A 168 14.70 0.66 -0.28
N TYR A 169 14.39 1.88 -0.70
CA TYR A 169 15.38 2.95 -0.80
C TYR A 169 14.94 4.27 -0.19
N GLY A 170 13.68 4.38 0.28
CA GLY A 170 13.15 5.61 0.86
C GLY A 170 13.15 6.77 -0.12
N THR A 171 12.95 6.52 -1.42
CA THR A 171 13.17 7.52 -2.47
C THR A 171 12.12 8.64 -2.53
N GLY A 172 10.92 8.39 -1.99
CA GLY A 172 9.78 9.31 -1.99
C GLY A 172 9.16 9.52 -3.38
N ILE A 173 9.30 8.56 -4.29
CA ILE A 173 8.79 8.64 -5.66
C ILE A 173 7.27 8.75 -5.66
N ALA A 174 6.55 8.01 -4.82
CA ALA A 174 5.10 8.06 -4.75
C ALA A 174 4.58 9.48 -4.46
N SER A 175 5.18 10.16 -3.49
CA SER A 175 4.82 11.55 -3.15
C SER A 175 5.15 12.53 -4.27
N GLU A 176 6.35 12.43 -4.87
CA GLU A 176 6.77 13.30 -5.99
C GLU A 176 5.86 13.07 -7.22
N LEU A 177 5.44 11.81 -7.46
CA LEU A 177 4.50 11.44 -8.51
C LEU A 177 3.12 12.06 -8.29
N ASP A 178 2.57 11.91 -7.08
CA ASP A 178 1.25 12.45 -6.73
C ASP A 178 1.22 13.97 -6.92
N GLU A 179 2.23 14.70 -6.45
CA GLU A 179 2.33 16.15 -6.65
C GLU A 179 2.32 16.56 -8.14
N LEU A 180 3.07 15.84 -8.99
CA LEU A 180 3.13 16.12 -10.42
C LEU A 180 1.79 15.84 -11.13
N VAL A 181 1.11 14.76 -10.76
CA VAL A 181 -0.19 14.39 -11.33
C VAL A 181 -1.28 15.34 -10.82
N ILE A 182 -1.30 15.66 -9.53
CA ILE A 182 -2.24 16.63 -8.94
C ILE A 182 -2.09 17.97 -9.63
N LYS A 183 -0.85 18.46 -9.83
CA LYS A 183 -0.61 19.71 -10.56
C LYS A 183 -1.17 19.64 -11.99
N SER A 184 -0.90 18.55 -12.70
CA SER A 184 -1.41 18.34 -14.06
C SER A 184 -2.94 18.35 -14.11
N CYS A 185 -3.59 17.77 -13.09
CA CYS A 185 -5.03 17.79 -12.94
C CYS A 185 -5.55 19.20 -12.64
N LEU A 186 -4.95 19.92 -11.69
CA LEU A 186 -5.32 21.31 -11.39
C LEU A 186 -5.26 22.18 -12.65
N ASP A 187 -4.18 22.09 -13.43
CA ASP A 187 -3.99 22.87 -14.64
C ASP A 187 -5.05 22.55 -15.74
N PHE A 188 -5.45 21.28 -15.88
CA PHE A 188 -6.40 20.86 -16.93
C PHE A 188 -7.87 20.98 -16.51
N PHE A 189 -8.19 20.70 -15.25
CA PHE A 189 -9.56 20.68 -14.74
C PHE A 189 -10.01 22.03 -14.18
N ASP A 190 -9.15 23.07 -14.23
CA ASP A 190 -9.52 24.44 -13.88
C ASP A 190 -10.76 24.92 -14.67
N GLU A 191 -11.82 25.28 -13.96
CA GLU A 191 -13.10 25.73 -14.53
C GLU A 191 -13.17 27.27 -14.61
N GLY A 192 -12.05 27.91 -14.95
CA GLY A 192 -11.95 29.36 -15.09
C GLY A 192 -11.60 30.10 -13.80
N GLN A 193 -10.99 29.42 -12.82
CA GLN A 193 -10.52 30.06 -11.58
C GLN A 193 -9.16 30.72 -11.80
N SER A 194 -8.33 30.13 -12.65
CA SER A 194 -6.99 30.62 -12.95
C SER A 194 -6.99 31.60 -14.11
N VAL A 195 -6.20 32.67 -14.00
CA VAL A 195 -6.00 33.65 -15.10
C VAL A 195 -5.36 33.00 -16.32
N TRP A 196 -4.48 32.02 -16.11
CA TRP A 196 -3.78 31.29 -17.16
C TRP A 196 -4.34 29.88 -17.28
N SER A 197 -4.94 29.57 -18.43
CA SER A 197 -5.46 28.24 -18.73
C SER A 197 -4.41 27.35 -19.41
N MET A 198 -4.45 26.03 -19.17
CA MET A 198 -3.65 25.07 -19.94
C MET A 198 -3.95 25.19 -21.46
N PRO A 199 -2.93 25.30 -22.33
CA PRO A 199 -3.15 25.39 -23.78
C PRO A 199 -3.64 24.06 -24.36
N GLY A 200 -4.52 24.13 -25.36
CA GLY A 200 -4.96 22.96 -26.12
C GLY A 200 -5.92 22.02 -25.40
N ARG A 201 -6.51 22.43 -24.26
CA ARG A 201 -7.47 21.62 -23.47
C ARG A 201 -8.61 20.99 -24.27
N LYS A 202 -9.05 21.66 -25.35
CA LYS A 202 -10.13 21.16 -26.23
C LYS A 202 -9.79 19.82 -26.91
N ARG A 203 -8.50 19.46 -26.99
CA ARG A 203 -8.02 18.18 -27.54
C ARG A 203 -8.07 17.04 -26.53
N GLY A 204 -8.47 17.31 -25.30
CA GLY A 204 -8.54 16.36 -24.20
C GLY A 204 -7.31 16.35 -23.29
N PHE A 205 -7.44 15.69 -22.14
CA PHE A 205 -6.48 15.81 -21.04
C PHE A 205 -5.07 15.35 -21.42
N PHE A 206 -4.91 14.12 -21.88
CA PHE A 206 -3.59 13.60 -22.22
C PHE A 206 -2.91 14.42 -23.31
N ARG A 207 -3.64 14.80 -24.37
CA ARG A 207 -3.08 15.57 -25.49
C ARG A 207 -2.66 16.98 -25.08
N ALA A 208 -3.46 17.66 -24.27
CA ALA A 208 -3.11 18.98 -23.75
C ALA A 208 -1.90 18.92 -22.81
N TRP A 209 -1.91 17.97 -21.89
CA TRP A 209 -0.80 17.74 -20.96
C TRP A 209 0.50 17.37 -21.69
N ARG A 210 0.44 16.48 -22.69
CA ARG A 210 1.59 16.02 -23.48
C ARG A 210 2.33 17.19 -24.13
N GLU A 211 1.61 18.15 -24.70
CA GLU A 211 2.19 19.36 -25.31
C GLU A 211 2.92 20.23 -24.28
N VAL A 212 2.33 20.41 -23.10
CA VAL A 212 2.96 21.17 -22.01
C VAL A 212 4.19 20.44 -21.47
N ALA A 213 4.06 19.14 -21.20
CA ALA A 213 5.12 18.31 -20.65
C ALA A 213 6.35 18.24 -21.58
N ASN A 214 6.13 18.09 -22.90
CA ASN A 214 7.20 18.06 -23.90
C ASN A 214 8.02 19.37 -23.98
N ARG A 215 7.43 20.50 -23.59
CA ARG A 215 8.06 21.84 -23.63
C ARG A 215 8.59 22.27 -22.26
N ASN A 216 8.42 21.44 -21.23
CA ASN A 216 8.79 21.80 -19.87
C ASN A 216 10.27 21.51 -19.59
N ILE A 217 11.10 22.51 -19.86
CA ILE A 217 12.57 22.45 -19.65
C ILE A 217 12.93 22.10 -18.21
N ARG A 218 12.12 22.51 -17.21
CA ARG A 218 12.42 22.19 -15.80
C ARG A 218 12.35 20.69 -15.52
N LEU A 219 11.45 19.95 -16.18
CA LEU A 219 11.37 18.49 -16.02
C LEU A 219 12.63 17.83 -16.58
N TYR A 220 13.08 18.27 -17.75
CA TYR A 220 14.31 17.79 -18.38
C TYR A 220 15.55 18.08 -17.52
N LEU A 221 15.70 19.31 -17.00
CA LEU A 221 16.80 19.68 -16.11
C LEU A 221 16.80 18.89 -14.79
N ARG A 222 15.64 18.42 -14.33
CA ARG A 222 15.51 17.51 -13.18
C ARG A 222 15.79 16.04 -13.53
N GLY A 223 16.21 15.74 -14.76
CA GLY A 223 16.54 14.41 -15.24
C GLY A 223 15.35 13.56 -15.68
N MET A 224 14.16 14.16 -15.82
CA MET A 224 12.95 13.47 -16.29
C MET A 224 12.81 13.62 -17.81
N HIS A 225 13.22 12.59 -18.55
CA HIS A 225 13.20 12.56 -20.01
C HIS A 225 11.82 12.16 -20.56
N ILE A 226 10.79 12.92 -20.19
CA ILE A 226 9.39 12.63 -20.55
C ILE A 226 9.20 12.62 -22.08
N LYS A 227 9.93 13.49 -22.80
CA LYS A 227 9.87 13.57 -24.26
C LYS A 227 10.18 12.23 -24.92
N ASP A 228 11.14 11.48 -24.38
CA ASP A 228 11.56 10.20 -24.96
C ASP A 228 10.46 9.13 -24.77
N ILE A 229 9.83 9.11 -23.58
CA ILE A 229 8.71 8.21 -23.28
C ILE A 229 7.51 8.54 -24.18
N LEU A 230 7.22 9.83 -24.36
CA LEU A 230 6.10 10.31 -25.17
C LEU A 230 6.37 10.22 -26.67
N ALA A 231 7.59 9.99 -27.13
CA ALA A 231 7.91 9.85 -28.56
C ALA A 231 7.48 8.49 -29.12
N VAL A 232 7.22 7.50 -28.26
CA VAL A 232 6.93 6.12 -28.66
C VAL A 232 5.56 5.98 -29.34
N ASP A 233 4.56 6.70 -28.84
CA ASP A 233 3.20 6.69 -29.38
C ASP A 233 2.49 8.02 -29.05
N ASP A 234 1.52 8.42 -29.86
CA ASP A 234 0.75 9.65 -29.66
C ASP A 234 -0.58 9.47 -28.92
N THR A 235 -0.96 8.22 -28.70
CA THR A 235 -2.17 7.82 -27.97
C THR A 235 -1.85 7.49 -26.50
N PRO A 236 -2.78 7.76 -25.57
CA PRO A 236 -2.59 7.39 -24.17
C PRO A 236 -2.41 5.87 -24.02
N GLU A 237 -3.15 5.06 -24.77
CA GLU A 237 -3.05 3.59 -24.73
C GLU A 237 -1.67 3.09 -25.18
N GLY A 238 -1.10 3.70 -26.22
CA GLY A 238 0.24 3.41 -26.71
C GLY A 238 1.31 3.66 -25.67
N VAL A 239 1.24 4.82 -25.01
CA VAL A 239 2.17 5.17 -23.93
C VAL A 239 1.99 4.27 -22.71
N ILE A 240 0.75 3.94 -22.33
CA ILE A 240 0.47 2.99 -21.24
C ILE A 240 1.11 1.64 -21.54
N ALA A 241 0.87 1.07 -22.72
CA ALA A 241 1.43 -0.23 -23.08
C ALA A 241 2.96 -0.21 -23.08
N HIS A 242 3.56 0.87 -23.59
CA HIS A 242 5.01 1.05 -23.55
C HIS A 242 5.53 1.05 -22.11
N VAL A 243 4.97 1.87 -21.23
CA VAL A 243 5.40 1.96 -19.83
C VAL A 243 5.25 0.61 -19.12
N MET A 244 4.10 -0.05 -19.26
CA MET A 244 3.85 -1.34 -18.59
C MET A 244 4.83 -2.43 -19.06
N ASN A 245 5.14 -2.46 -20.36
CA ASN A 245 6.16 -3.37 -20.92
C ASN A 245 7.57 -3.02 -20.42
N THR A 246 7.93 -1.74 -20.36
CA THR A 246 9.23 -1.30 -19.85
C THR A 246 9.42 -1.62 -18.37
N LEU A 247 8.36 -1.52 -17.56
CA LEU A 247 8.38 -1.91 -16.16
C LEU A 247 8.38 -3.43 -15.96
N GLY A 248 8.10 -4.21 -17.01
CA GLY A 248 8.06 -5.67 -16.97
C GLY A 248 6.84 -6.22 -16.24
N ILE A 249 5.69 -5.56 -16.33
CA ILE A 249 4.44 -6.01 -15.69
C ILE A 249 3.69 -6.97 -16.62
N PRO A 250 3.45 -8.23 -16.21
CA PRO A 250 2.62 -9.17 -16.96
C PRO A 250 1.20 -8.63 -17.19
N GLU A 251 0.64 -8.85 -18.38
CA GLU A 251 -0.65 -8.27 -18.78
C GLU A 251 -1.83 -8.70 -17.91
N ASP A 252 -1.84 -9.94 -17.45
CA ASP A 252 -2.82 -10.48 -16.51
C ASP A 252 -2.87 -9.70 -15.19
N ARG A 253 -1.81 -8.94 -14.86
CA ARG A 253 -1.74 -8.09 -13.67
C ARG A 253 -2.07 -6.61 -13.93
N TRP A 254 -2.30 -6.20 -15.17
CA TRP A 254 -2.49 -4.78 -15.50
C TRP A 254 -3.70 -4.17 -14.81
N VAL A 255 -4.83 -4.89 -14.73
CA VAL A 255 -6.04 -4.40 -14.05
C VAL A 255 -5.75 -4.10 -12.58
N HIS A 256 -5.09 -5.02 -11.87
CA HIS A 256 -4.70 -4.81 -10.47
C HIS A 256 -3.73 -3.63 -10.33
N TYR A 257 -2.74 -3.51 -11.21
CA TYR A 257 -1.81 -2.39 -11.22
C TYR A 257 -2.51 -1.04 -11.42
N PHE A 258 -3.39 -0.95 -12.43
CA PHE A 258 -4.18 0.26 -12.69
C PHE A 258 -5.10 0.60 -11.52
N THR A 259 -5.70 -0.41 -10.87
CA THR A 259 -6.55 -0.22 -9.70
C THR A 259 -5.76 0.47 -8.59
N ARG A 260 -4.52 0.04 -8.35
CA ARG A 260 -3.62 0.69 -7.38
C ARG A 260 -3.25 2.12 -7.78
N GLU A 261 -2.88 2.35 -9.04
CA GLU A 261 -2.54 3.69 -9.53
C GLU A 261 -3.70 4.67 -9.36
N LEU A 262 -4.91 4.22 -9.68
CA LEU A 262 -6.13 5.00 -9.58
C LEU A 262 -6.54 5.26 -8.12
N ALA A 263 -6.35 4.29 -7.23
CA ALA A 263 -6.69 4.40 -5.81
C ALA A 263 -5.78 5.39 -5.05
N GLN A 264 -4.51 5.54 -5.46
CA GLN A 264 -3.59 6.52 -4.85
C GLN A 264 -4.13 7.94 -4.91
N LEU A 265 -4.76 8.32 -6.03
CA LEU A 265 -5.43 9.60 -6.21
C LEU A 265 -6.95 9.42 -6.35
N HIS A 266 -7.56 8.60 -5.49
CA HIS A 266 -8.98 8.23 -5.57
C HIS A 266 -9.93 9.44 -5.66
N GLY A 267 -9.60 10.59 -5.06
CA GLY A 267 -10.36 11.83 -5.21
C GLY A 267 -10.39 12.37 -6.65
N TRP A 268 -9.22 12.45 -7.30
CA TRP A 268 -9.13 12.85 -8.71
C TRP A 268 -9.72 11.79 -9.64
N THR A 269 -9.48 10.52 -9.36
CA THR A 269 -10.09 9.42 -10.11
C THR A 269 -11.61 9.50 -10.06
N GLY A 270 -12.19 9.64 -8.86
CA GLY A 270 -13.63 9.77 -8.66
C GLY A 270 -14.19 11.00 -9.38
N PHE A 271 -13.52 12.14 -9.30
CA PHE A 271 -13.92 13.35 -10.03
C PHE A 271 -13.91 13.17 -11.55
N ILE A 272 -12.88 12.54 -12.12
CA ILE A 272 -12.78 12.28 -13.56
C ILE A 272 -13.86 11.29 -14.01
N ARG A 273 -14.07 10.20 -13.24
CA ARG A 273 -15.15 9.23 -13.50
C ARG A 273 -16.52 9.92 -13.48
N TRP A 274 -16.76 10.78 -12.48
CA TRP A 274 -17.99 11.54 -12.40
C TRP A 274 -18.18 12.42 -13.63
N ARG A 275 -17.15 13.21 -13.97
CA ARG A 275 -17.17 14.16 -15.08
C ARG A 275 -17.44 13.47 -16.42
N TRP A 276 -16.90 12.26 -16.61
CA TRP A 276 -17.16 11.44 -17.79
C TRP A 276 -18.62 10.96 -17.88
N ASN A 277 -19.23 10.59 -16.75
CA ASN A 277 -20.60 10.07 -16.69
C ASN A 277 -21.68 11.16 -16.59
N ALA A 278 -21.31 12.37 -16.17
CA ALA A 278 -22.24 13.49 -15.99
C ALA A 278 -22.81 13.96 -17.33
N LYS A 279 -24.07 13.58 -17.60
CA LYS A 279 -24.79 14.00 -18.81
C LYS A 279 -24.86 15.53 -18.88
N ASN A 280 -24.53 16.07 -20.04
CA ASN A 280 -24.61 17.50 -20.34
C ASN A 280 -23.72 18.45 -19.52
N TYR A 281 -22.71 17.95 -18.79
CA TYR A 281 -21.77 18.83 -18.09
C TYR A 281 -20.95 19.68 -19.08
N HIS A 282 -21.05 21.01 -18.94
CA HIS A 282 -20.46 21.96 -19.89
C HIS A 282 -18.95 21.74 -20.11
N TRP A 283 -18.21 21.61 -19.01
CA TRP A 283 -16.78 21.41 -19.08
C TRP A 283 -16.44 20.07 -19.73
N SER A 284 -17.18 18.99 -19.48
CA SER A 284 -16.90 17.67 -20.12
C SER A 284 -17.02 17.72 -21.64
N LYS A 285 -18.02 18.44 -22.16
CA LYS A 285 -18.22 18.62 -23.60
C LYS A 285 -17.10 19.44 -24.23
N THR A 286 -16.63 20.46 -23.52
CA THR A 286 -15.65 21.42 -24.08
C THR A 286 -14.21 20.92 -23.94
N TYR A 287 -13.90 20.20 -22.87
CA TYR A 287 -12.54 19.76 -22.52
C TYR A 287 -12.57 18.29 -22.03
N PRO A 288 -12.66 17.31 -22.95
CA PRO A 288 -12.89 15.91 -22.58
C PRO A 288 -11.72 15.31 -21.80
N ALA A 289 -12.03 14.39 -20.87
CA ALA A 289 -11.02 13.63 -20.15
C ALA A 289 -11.63 12.33 -19.62
N ASP A 290 -10.87 11.24 -19.68
CA ASP A 290 -11.25 9.95 -19.10
C ASP A 290 -10.13 9.37 -18.21
N LEU A 291 -10.37 8.20 -17.63
CA LEU A 291 -9.36 7.53 -16.80
C LEU A 291 -8.16 7.04 -17.60
N THR A 292 -8.32 6.78 -18.89
CA THR A 292 -7.21 6.39 -19.76
C THR A 292 -6.21 7.54 -19.89
N ASP A 293 -6.69 8.79 -20.00
CA ASP A 293 -5.84 9.97 -19.93
C ASP A 293 -5.08 10.06 -18.59
N LEU A 294 -5.78 9.90 -17.46
CA LEU A 294 -5.17 9.99 -16.12
C LEU A 294 -4.06 8.94 -15.93
N VAL A 295 -4.35 7.68 -16.26
CA VAL A 295 -3.38 6.57 -16.13
C VAL A 295 -2.18 6.82 -17.03
N ALA A 296 -2.37 7.29 -18.27
CA ALA A 296 -1.25 7.59 -19.18
C ALA A 296 -0.34 8.69 -18.63
N VAL A 297 -0.91 9.79 -18.11
CA VAL A 297 -0.15 10.88 -17.48
C VAL A 297 0.64 10.35 -16.28
N ARG A 298 -0.02 9.61 -15.38
CA ARG A 298 0.59 9.09 -14.16
C ARG A 298 1.70 8.09 -14.45
N LEU A 299 1.48 7.12 -15.33
CA LEU A 299 2.48 6.11 -15.69
C LEU A 299 3.69 6.74 -16.39
N THR A 300 3.48 7.77 -17.21
CA THR A 300 4.60 8.49 -17.85
C THR A 300 5.49 9.16 -16.79
N PHE A 301 4.90 9.86 -15.82
CA PHE A 301 5.67 10.43 -14.71
C PHE A 301 6.35 9.35 -13.86
N ALA A 302 5.65 8.25 -13.56
CA ALA A 302 6.19 7.14 -12.79
C ALA A 302 7.46 6.57 -13.44
N LEU A 303 7.41 6.28 -14.74
CA LEU A 303 8.57 5.79 -15.49
C LEU A 303 9.69 6.83 -15.52
N ALA A 304 9.38 8.11 -15.77
CA ALA A 304 10.39 9.17 -15.79
C ALA A 304 11.12 9.32 -14.43
N LEU A 305 10.38 9.24 -13.33
CA LEU A 305 10.93 9.28 -11.96
C LEU A 305 11.77 8.04 -11.65
N LEU A 306 11.32 6.86 -12.06
CA LEU A 306 12.10 5.62 -11.94
C LEU A 306 13.40 5.69 -12.73
N SER A 307 13.37 6.09 -14.00
CA SER A 307 14.56 6.24 -14.84
C SER A 307 15.56 7.25 -14.26
N LYS A 308 15.07 8.37 -13.69
CA LYS A 308 15.89 9.35 -12.98
C LYS A 308 16.64 8.72 -11.79
N ARG A 309 16.01 7.80 -11.05
CA ARG A 309 16.59 7.12 -9.88
C ARG A 309 17.49 5.95 -10.27
N GLY A 310 17.21 5.26 -11.39
CA GLY A 310 18.03 4.15 -11.91
C GLY A 310 19.49 4.52 -12.16
N ARG A 311 19.76 5.79 -12.48
CA ARG A 311 21.14 6.34 -12.59
C ARG A 311 21.96 6.25 -11.30
N LYS A 312 21.34 5.92 -10.16
CA LYS A 312 21.98 5.72 -8.85
C LYS A 312 22.09 4.24 -8.44
N ASN A 313 22.08 3.31 -9.40
CA ASN A 313 22.09 1.86 -9.17
C ASN A 313 20.89 1.36 -8.33
N ILE A 314 19.73 1.98 -8.53
CA ILE A 314 18.47 1.59 -7.91
C ILE A 314 17.67 0.77 -8.92
N ALA A 315 16.97 -0.27 -8.48
CA ALA A 315 16.07 -1.03 -9.33
C ALA A 315 14.97 -0.11 -9.94
N THR A 316 14.54 -0.40 -11.16
CA THR A 316 13.57 0.45 -11.90
C THR A 316 12.46 -0.33 -12.60
N SER A 317 12.53 -1.65 -12.58
CA SER A 317 11.56 -2.58 -13.17
C SER A 317 11.41 -3.83 -12.29
N THR A 318 10.39 -4.64 -12.55
CA THR A 318 10.19 -5.94 -11.90
C THR A 318 11.40 -6.85 -12.06
N PHE A 319 12.01 -6.87 -13.25
CA PHE A 319 13.21 -7.64 -13.53
C PHE A 319 14.39 -7.24 -12.63
N THR A 320 14.67 -5.94 -12.52
CA THR A 320 15.77 -5.47 -11.66
C THR A 320 15.49 -5.66 -10.17
N LEU A 321 14.21 -5.59 -9.76
CA LEU A 321 13.79 -5.90 -8.40
C LEU A 321 14.00 -7.40 -8.10
N GLU A 322 13.60 -8.27 -9.01
CA GLU A 322 13.80 -9.72 -8.90
C GLU A 322 15.28 -10.06 -8.78
N GLN A 323 16.14 -9.47 -9.62
CA GLN A 323 17.59 -9.63 -9.51
C GLN A 323 18.15 -9.14 -8.16
N ALA A 324 17.62 -8.05 -7.59
CA ALA A 324 18.04 -7.58 -6.28
C ALA A 324 17.57 -8.53 -5.16
N ILE A 325 16.40 -9.13 -5.29
CA ILE A 325 15.88 -10.13 -4.34
C ILE A 325 16.73 -11.41 -4.40
N GLU A 326 17.09 -11.89 -5.58
CA GLU A 326 17.87 -13.11 -5.76
C GLU A 326 19.34 -12.94 -5.42
N ASN A 327 20.00 -11.91 -5.96
CA ASN A 327 21.45 -11.76 -5.86
C ASN A 327 21.89 -11.07 -4.56
N LYS A 328 21.00 -10.31 -3.93
CA LYS A 328 21.28 -9.49 -2.75
C LYS A 328 20.20 -9.65 -1.68
N THR A 329 19.72 -10.88 -1.46
CA THR A 329 18.56 -11.17 -0.60
C THR A 329 18.64 -10.51 0.79
N MET A 330 19.78 -10.66 1.47
CA MET A 330 19.97 -10.10 2.82
C MET A 330 19.98 -8.57 2.83
N GLU A 331 20.65 -7.95 1.85
CA GLU A 331 20.65 -6.50 1.68
C GLU A 331 19.24 -5.98 1.41
N THR A 332 18.52 -6.65 0.50
CA THR A 332 17.14 -6.31 0.12
C THR A 332 16.19 -6.44 1.29
N TYR A 333 16.32 -7.47 2.13
CA TYR A 333 15.53 -7.60 3.36
C TYR A 333 15.82 -6.49 4.36
N LEU A 334 17.10 -6.20 4.64
CA LEU A 334 17.47 -5.12 5.56
C LEU A 334 16.97 -3.75 5.07
N ARG A 335 17.04 -3.49 3.77
CA ARG A 335 16.46 -2.32 3.12
C ARG A 335 14.95 -2.26 3.31
N TYR A 336 14.26 -3.36 3.03
CA TYR A 336 12.82 -3.48 3.20
C TYR A 336 12.40 -3.20 4.64
N GLU A 337 13.16 -3.66 5.61
CA GLU A 337 12.92 -3.43 7.03
C GLU A 337 13.13 -1.96 7.43
N LEU A 338 14.24 -1.37 7.00
CA LEU A 338 14.63 0.00 7.31
C LEU A 338 13.66 1.02 6.70
N PHE A 339 13.53 1.03 5.38
CA PHE A 339 12.78 2.06 4.67
C PHE A 339 11.27 1.82 4.72
N GLY A 340 10.84 0.57 4.92
CA GLY A 340 9.45 0.23 5.16
C GLY A 340 8.94 0.47 6.58
N LYS A 341 9.74 1.11 7.45
CA LYS A 341 9.38 1.44 8.85
C LYS A 341 9.01 0.22 9.71
N ARG A 342 9.66 -0.91 9.44
CA ARG A 342 9.52 -2.18 10.21
C ARG A 342 10.72 -2.50 11.08
N ILE A 343 11.80 -1.74 10.90
CA ILE A 343 13.07 -1.91 11.61
C ILE A 343 12.88 -1.87 13.12
N VAL A 344 13.51 -2.81 13.82
CA VAL A 344 13.61 -2.73 15.28
C VAL A 344 14.52 -1.54 15.64
N PRO A 345 14.03 -0.50 16.35
CA PRO A 345 14.75 0.77 16.50
C PRO A 345 16.18 0.64 17.04
N ALA A 346 16.41 -0.31 17.96
CA ALA A 346 17.72 -0.58 18.54
C ALA A 346 18.79 -1.00 17.52
N MET A 347 18.39 -1.59 16.39
CA MET A 347 19.29 -2.05 15.33
C MET A 347 19.38 -1.09 14.13
N ALA A 348 18.53 -0.05 14.08
CA ALA A 348 18.41 0.83 12.92
C ALA A 348 19.76 1.44 12.49
N LYS A 349 20.51 2.00 13.45
CA LYS A 349 21.84 2.59 13.19
C LYS A 349 22.83 1.59 12.61
N SER A 350 22.86 0.36 13.14
CA SER A 350 23.79 -0.68 12.67
C SER A 350 23.45 -1.12 11.24
N VAL A 351 22.16 -1.27 10.94
CA VAL A 351 21.68 -1.63 9.61
C VAL A 351 21.97 -0.50 8.61
N GLU A 352 21.66 0.74 8.94
CA GLU A 352 21.94 1.90 8.10
C GLU A 352 23.43 2.03 7.76
N GLN A 353 24.32 1.85 8.76
CA GLN A 353 25.77 1.88 8.55
C GLN A 353 26.28 0.74 7.66
N ALA A 354 25.71 -0.46 7.78
CA ALA A 354 26.08 -1.59 6.93
C ALA A 354 25.64 -1.34 5.47
N LEU A 355 24.41 -0.88 5.27
CA LEU A 355 23.86 -0.56 3.95
C LEU A 355 24.60 0.61 3.29
N ALA A 356 25.00 1.63 4.05
CA ALA A 356 25.76 2.77 3.53
C ALA A 356 27.18 2.39 3.08
N ARG A 357 27.82 1.43 3.75
CA ARG A 357 29.16 0.93 3.39
C ARG A 357 29.12 -0.05 2.21
N GLY A 358 28.04 -0.82 2.07
CA GLY A 358 27.82 -1.71 0.92
C GLY A 358 28.77 -2.90 0.82
N LYS A 359 29.43 -3.31 1.93
CA LYS A 359 30.29 -4.51 1.95
C LYS A 359 29.48 -5.75 2.28
N ASP A 360 29.47 -6.74 1.39
CA ASP A 360 28.65 -7.96 1.51
C ASP A 360 28.88 -8.70 2.85
N SER A 361 30.14 -8.90 3.25
CA SER A 361 30.46 -9.56 4.53
C SER A 361 29.96 -8.79 5.76
N GLN A 362 29.89 -7.46 5.69
CA GLN A 362 29.33 -6.65 6.76
C GLN A 362 27.80 -6.73 6.78
N ILE A 363 27.17 -6.72 5.59
CA ILE A 363 25.72 -6.85 5.44
C ILE A 363 25.26 -8.19 5.99
N GLU A 364 25.92 -9.29 5.61
CA GLU A 364 25.62 -10.64 6.09
C GLU A 364 25.73 -10.73 7.62
N LYS A 365 26.83 -10.25 8.19
CA LYS A 365 27.01 -10.23 9.66
C LYS A 365 25.91 -9.45 10.37
N VAL A 366 25.54 -8.28 9.85
CA VAL A 366 24.48 -7.45 10.45
C VAL A 366 23.11 -8.06 10.23
N PHE A 367 22.87 -8.73 9.11
CA PHE A 367 21.64 -9.45 8.82
C PHE A 367 21.38 -10.55 9.85
N HIS A 368 22.35 -11.45 10.08
CA HIS A 368 22.17 -12.54 11.05
C HIS A 368 21.89 -12.00 12.46
N LYS A 369 22.65 -10.99 12.89
CA LYS A 369 22.41 -10.30 14.17
C LYS A 369 21.02 -9.65 14.22
N TYR A 370 20.55 -9.07 13.11
CA TYR A 370 19.25 -8.44 13.04
C TYR A 370 18.11 -9.45 13.13
N ILE A 371 18.20 -10.59 12.45
CA ILE A 371 17.18 -11.66 12.49
C ILE A 371 17.03 -12.19 13.92
N GLU A 372 18.14 -12.51 14.59
CA GLU A 372 18.14 -12.96 15.98
C GLU A 372 17.49 -11.93 16.91
N PHE A 373 17.93 -10.67 16.81
CA PHE A 373 17.39 -9.59 17.61
C PHE A 373 15.89 -9.36 17.35
N LYS A 374 15.47 -9.40 16.08
CA LYS A 374 14.09 -9.21 15.68
C LYS A 374 13.21 -10.34 16.17
N ARG A 375 13.66 -11.60 16.07
CA ARG A 375 12.96 -12.77 16.61
C ARG A 375 12.70 -12.60 18.11
N GLN A 376 13.74 -12.27 18.87
CA GLN A 376 13.62 -12.05 20.31
C GLN A 376 12.71 -10.87 20.65
N HIS A 377 12.81 -9.77 19.89
CA HIS A 377 11.96 -8.60 20.09
C HIS A 377 10.48 -8.89 19.79
N GLU A 378 10.17 -9.48 18.64
CA GLU A 378 8.80 -9.85 18.26
C GLU A 378 8.18 -10.82 19.27
N ALA A 379 8.91 -11.88 19.64
CA ALA A 379 8.45 -12.86 20.62
C ALA A 379 8.24 -12.23 21.99
N GLY A 380 9.21 -11.44 22.48
CA GLY A 380 9.16 -10.81 23.79
C GLY A 380 8.03 -9.79 23.92
N VAL A 381 7.81 -8.95 22.90
CA VAL A 381 6.71 -7.98 22.90
C VAL A 381 5.36 -8.70 22.94
N GLN A 382 5.17 -9.76 22.15
CA GLN A 382 3.91 -10.48 22.15
C GLN A 382 3.69 -11.29 23.44
N ALA A 383 4.72 -11.97 23.95
CA ALA A 383 4.67 -12.71 25.22
C ALA A 383 4.31 -11.78 26.38
N ASN A 384 4.97 -10.62 26.49
CA ASN A 384 4.67 -9.64 27.54
C ASN A 384 3.23 -9.12 27.45
N ARG A 385 2.71 -8.88 26.24
CA ARG A 385 1.32 -8.45 26.05
C ARG A 385 0.31 -9.54 26.41
N LEU A 386 0.61 -10.80 26.10
CA LEU A 386 -0.23 -11.95 26.50
C LEU A 386 -0.24 -12.13 28.02
N LEU A 387 0.93 -12.08 28.66
CA LEU A 387 1.06 -12.15 30.12
C LEU A 387 0.32 -10.98 30.80
N THR A 388 0.43 -9.76 30.24
CA THR A 388 -0.31 -8.59 30.74
C THR A 388 -1.82 -8.78 30.63
N LEU A 389 -2.32 -9.34 29.53
CA LEU A 389 -3.74 -9.65 29.38
C LEU A 389 -4.18 -10.73 30.38
N ALA A 390 -3.44 -11.83 30.48
CA ALA A 390 -3.74 -12.93 31.39
C ALA A 390 -3.71 -12.48 32.86
N ALA A 391 -2.77 -11.61 33.24
CA ALA A 391 -2.69 -11.04 34.59
C ALA A 391 -3.89 -10.16 34.95
N ARG A 392 -4.55 -9.52 33.97
CA ARG A 392 -5.77 -8.73 34.22
C ARG A 392 -7.00 -9.57 34.56
N VAL A 393 -6.96 -10.86 34.21
CA VAL A 393 -8.06 -11.79 34.40
C VAL A 393 -7.67 -12.96 35.30
N ASP A 394 -6.52 -12.86 35.98
CA ASP A 394 -5.97 -13.89 36.88
C ASP A 394 -5.76 -15.28 36.23
N GLN A 395 -5.41 -15.33 34.94
CA GLN A 395 -5.22 -16.56 34.16
C GLN A 395 -3.76 -16.81 33.71
N VAL A 396 -2.77 -16.24 34.39
CA VAL A 396 -1.34 -16.38 34.00
C VAL A 396 -0.86 -17.82 34.04
N GLU A 397 -1.23 -18.58 35.07
CA GLU A 397 -0.81 -19.98 35.21
C GLU A 397 -1.46 -20.88 34.16
N ALA A 398 -2.74 -20.63 33.84
CA ALA A 398 -3.44 -21.34 32.76
C ALA A 398 -2.90 -21.00 31.36
N LEU A 399 -2.31 -19.80 31.18
CA LEU A 399 -1.62 -19.46 29.93
C LEU A 399 -0.27 -20.18 29.79
N ARG A 400 0.35 -20.56 30.92
CA ARG A 400 1.66 -21.25 30.96
C ARG A 400 1.55 -22.76 30.82
N SER A 401 0.45 -23.34 31.28
CA SER A 401 0.10 -24.76 31.09
C SER A 401 -0.14 -25.07 29.61
#